data_AF-A0AAJ6FXB6-F1
#
_entry.id   AF-A0AAJ6FXB6-F1
#
_cell.length_a   1.000
_cell.length_b   1.000
_cell.length_c   1.000
_cell.angle_alpha   90.00
_cell.angle_beta   90.00
_cell.angle_gamma   90.00
#
_symmetry.space_group_name_H-M   'P 1'
#
loop_
_entity.id
_entity.type
_entity.pdbx_description
1 polymer ?
#
loop_
_entity_poly.entity_id
_entity_poly.type
_entity_poly.pdbx_seq_one_letter_code
_entity_poly.pdbx_strand_id
1 'polypeptide(L)'
;MHVPTTAPLAAKPLPFYRQLYFQVVVAIVLGAILGHYEPAFAESLKPLGDAFIKLVKMIIAPVIFLTIVTGIAGMTHLRTVGRVFAKSMAYFLFFSTLALVVGMVVAHVVQPGAGMNINPADLDQTAVNGYVQKSHELTLVGFAMDIIPATLVSAFVEGNILQVLFVAVLFGIALALTGEKGRPVLTFLEALTAPVFRLVHILMKAAPIGAFGAIAFTIGKYGVGSLVNLAWLVGSFYLTAFLFVAVILGVVCRLCGFSVFKLARYLKAELLLVLGTSSSESALPSLMEKMEKAGCSKSVVGLVVPTGYSFNLDGTNIYMTLAALFIAQATNTELTLGHQIALLLVAMLSSKGAAGVTGAGFITLAATLAVVPEVPVAGMALILGVDRFMSECRSLTNFIGNAVATVVVSRWENALDRDRLAMVLDGREAELPPLVVDDLPATLPAPAH
;
A
#
# COMPACT_ATOMS: atom_id res chain seq x y z
N MET A 1 -23.21 38.39 31.70
CA MET A 1 -22.34 37.39 32.35
C MET A 1 -21.44 36.79 31.28
N HIS A 2 -20.15 37.09 31.31
CA HIS A 2 -19.16 36.44 30.44
C HIS A 2 -18.94 35.01 30.94
N VAL A 3 -19.33 34.01 30.15
CA VAL A 3 -18.88 32.63 30.37
C VAL A 3 -17.47 32.54 29.79
N PRO A 4 -16.44 32.23 30.60
CA PRO A 4 -15.10 32.05 30.08
C PRO A 4 -15.08 30.79 29.21
N THR A 5 -14.73 30.96 27.94
CA THR A 5 -14.44 29.85 27.02
C THR A 5 -13.20 29.12 27.53
N THR A 6 -13.39 28.03 28.27
CA THR A 6 -12.29 27.17 28.69
C THR A 6 -11.66 26.56 27.45
N ALA A 7 -10.42 26.93 27.15
CA ALA A 7 -9.62 26.28 26.11
C ALA A 7 -9.64 24.75 26.34
N PRO A 8 -9.76 23.93 25.28
CA PRO A 8 -9.72 22.49 25.44
C PRO A 8 -8.37 22.10 26.07
N LEU A 9 -8.42 21.43 27.22
CA LEU A 9 -7.22 20.89 27.87
C LEU A 9 -6.51 19.98 26.85
N ALA A 10 -5.27 20.33 26.50
CA ALA A 10 -4.43 19.54 25.62
C ALA A 10 -4.43 18.07 26.10
N ALA A 11 -4.88 17.15 25.25
CA ALA A 11 -4.97 15.74 25.59
C ALA A 11 -3.58 15.24 26.05
N LYS A 12 -3.48 14.71 27.27
CA LYS A 12 -2.22 14.16 27.79
C LYS A 12 -1.70 13.10 26.82
N PRO A 13 -0.40 13.15 26.43
CA PRO A 13 0.17 12.15 25.53
C PRO A 13 0.01 10.77 26.18
N LEU A 14 -0.50 9.81 25.39
CA LEU A 14 -0.67 8.44 25.84
C LEU A 14 0.69 7.86 26.29
N PRO A 15 0.74 7.10 27.40
CA PRO A 15 1.95 6.41 27.82
C PRO A 15 2.52 5.56 26.68
N PHE A 16 3.85 5.46 26.57
CA PHE A 16 4.50 4.79 25.43
C PHE A 16 4.00 3.36 25.17
N TYR A 17 3.65 2.61 26.22
CA TYR A 17 3.12 1.25 26.14
C TYR A 17 1.66 1.15 25.63
N ARG A 18 0.92 2.27 25.68
CA ARG A 18 -0.42 2.39 25.07
C ARG A 18 -0.36 2.87 23.62
N GLN A 19 0.81 3.26 23.11
CA GLN A 19 0.96 3.68 21.73
C GLN A 19 0.98 2.44 20.83
N LEU A 20 0.17 2.46 19.77
CA LEU A 20 -0.02 1.33 18.87
C LEU A 20 1.31 0.81 18.30
N TYR A 21 2.22 1.72 17.94
CA TYR A 21 3.54 1.35 17.41
C TYR A 21 4.31 0.44 18.38
N PHE A 22 4.29 0.72 19.69
CA PHE A 22 5.01 -0.05 20.69
C PHE A 22 4.41 -1.45 20.83
N GLN A 23 3.08 -1.54 20.85
CA GLN A 23 2.37 -2.82 20.91
C GLN A 23 2.66 -3.69 19.70
N VAL A 24 2.69 -3.10 18.50
CA VAL A 24 3.03 -3.81 17.26
C VAL A 24 4.49 -4.29 17.29
N VAL A 25 5.44 -3.48 17.76
CA VAL A 25 6.85 -3.90 17.90
C VAL A 25 6.97 -5.10 18.85
N VAL A 26 6.37 -5.01 20.05
CA VAL A 26 6.40 -6.10 21.03
C VAL A 26 5.77 -7.36 20.45
N ALA A 27 4.62 -7.23 19.78
CA ALA A 27 3.98 -8.33 19.08
C ALA A 27 4.88 -8.98 18.01
N ILE A 28 5.56 -8.18 17.19
CA ILE A 28 6.45 -8.70 16.16
C ILE A 28 7.63 -9.45 16.78
N VAL A 29 8.26 -8.89 17.80
CA VAL A 29 9.39 -9.51 18.49
C VAL A 29 8.97 -10.83 19.15
N LEU A 30 7.84 -10.84 19.87
CA LEU A 30 7.33 -12.05 20.51
C LEU A 30 6.94 -13.12 19.47
N GLY A 31 6.32 -12.71 18.37
CA GLY A 31 5.96 -13.62 17.28
C GLY A 31 7.21 -14.23 16.63
N ALA A 32 8.25 -13.43 16.43
CA ALA A 32 9.51 -13.90 15.86
C ALA A 32 10.25 -14.89 16.77
N ILE A 33 10.29 -14.61 18.09
CA ILE A 33 10.84 -15.53 19.08
C ILE A 33 10.06 -16.85 19.06
N LEU A 34 8.72 -16.79 19.10
CA LEU A 34 7.88 -17.98 19.06
C LEU A 34 8.08 -18.78 17.77
N GLY A 35 8.15 -18.11 16.63
CA GLY A 35 8.43 -18.73 15.33
C GLY A 35 9.76 -19.47 15.29
N HIS A 36 10.78 -18.97 15.99
CA HIS A 36 12.09 -19.58 16.03
C HIS A 36 12.16 -20.78 16.98
N TYR A 37 11.62 -20.67 18.19
CA TYR A 37 11.73 -21.69 19.23
C TYR A 37 10.63 -22.76 19.19
N GLU A 38 9.42 -22.43 18.72
CA GLU A 38 8.27 -23.34 18.62
C GLU A 38 7.63 -23.29 17.22
N PRO A 39 8.32 -23.75 16.16
CA PRO A 39 7.90 -23.51 14.77
C PRO A 39 6.54 -24.13 14.40
N ALA A 40 6.26 -25.34 14.89
CA ALA A 40 5.00 -26.03 14.62
C ALA A 40 3.78 -25.31 15.22
N PHE A 41 3.92 -24.82 16.46
CA PHE A 41 2.88 -24.01 17.07
C PHE A 41 2.75 -22.65 16.39
N ALA A 42 3.87 -22.01 16.04
CA ALA A 42 3.87 -20.73 15.35
C ALA A 42 3.21 -20.79 13.96
N GLU A 43 3.39 -21.88 13.21
CA GLU A 43 2.67 -22.08 11.94
C GLU A 43 1.15 -22.14 12.14
N SER A 44 0.68 -22.73 13.25
CA SER A 44 -0.74 -22.79 13.60
C SER A 44 -1.37 -21.42 13.92
N LEU A 45 -0.56 -20.37 14.13
CA LEU A 45 -1.02 -19.01 14.42
C LEU A 45 -1.36 -18.19 13.17
N LYS A 46 -1.18 -18.75 11.96
CA LYS A 46 -1.59 -18.13 10.69
C LYS A 46 -3.00 -17.50 10.71
N PRO A 47 -4.03 -18.14 11.31
CA PRO A 47 -5.39 -17.58 11.32
C PRO A 47 -5.49 -16.22 12.00
N LEU A 48 -4.61 -15.87 12.94
CA LEU A 48 -4.61 -14.55 13.58
C LEU A 48 -4.25 -13.44 12.59
N GLY A 49 -3.22 -13.68 11.77
CA GLY A 49 -2.80 -12.76 10.71
C GLY A 49 -3.86 -12.63 9.63
N ASP A 50 -4.38 -13.76 9.14
CA ASP A 50 -5.42 -13.80 8.11
C ASP A 50 -6.71 -13.11 8.57
N ALA A 51 -7.13 -13.35 9.82
CA ALA A 51 -8.31 -12.72 10.40
C ALA A 51 -8.15 -11.21 10.49
N PHE A 52 -6.98 -10.71 10.90
CA PHE A 52 -6.73 -9.28 10.94
C PHE A 52 -6.78 -8.66 9.54
N ILE A 53 -6.14 -9.26 8.54
CA ILE A 53 -6.22 -8.79 7.15
C ILE A 53 -7.67 -8.77 6.67
N LYS A 54 -8.46 -9.80 6.99
CA LYS A 54 -9.88 -9.87 6.64
C LYS A 54 -10.71 -8.76 7.29
N LEU A 55 -10.44 -8.44 8.56
CA LEU A 55 -11.07 -7.31 9.26
C LEU A 55 -10.75 -5.97 8.60
N VAL A 56 -9.50 -5.76 8.16
CA VAL A 56 -9.13 -4.54 7.45
C VAL A 56 -9.79 -4.48 6.07
N LYS A 57 -9.75 -5.58 5.29
CA LYS A 57 -10.40 -5.66 3.97
C LYS A 57 -11.88 -5.30 4.02
N MET A 58 -12.58 -5.73 5.07
CA MET A 58 -13.99 -5.40 5.29
C MET A 58 -14.24 -3.88 5.38
N ILE A 59 -13.35 -3.11 6.01
CA ILE A 59 -13.54 -1.66 6.22
C ILE A 59 -13.00 -0.79 5.07
N ILE A 60 -12.12 -1.34 4.22
CA ILE A 60 -11.51 -0.60 3.10
C ILE A 60 -12.57 -0.04 2.14
N ALA A 61 -13.53 -0.85 1.70
CA ALA A 61 -14.51 -0.43 0.70
C ALA A 61 -15.38 0.77 1.16
N PRO A 62 -15.98 0.75 2.37
CA PRO A 62 -16.69 1.92 2.91
C PRO A 62 -15.80 3.16 3.03
N VAL A 63 -14.56 3.02 3.51
CA VAL A 63 -13.63 4.15 3.67
C VAL A 63 -13.30 4.79 2.34
N ILE A 64 -12.97 3.98 1.34
CA ILE A 64 -12.68 4.43 -0.03
C ILE A 64 -13.88 5.17 -0.61
N PHE A 65 -15.06 4.57 -0.55
CA PHE A 65 -16.28 5.17 -1.09
C PHE A 65 -16.59 6.51 -0.44
N LEU A 66 -16.61 6.59 0.90
CA LEU A 66 -16.91 7.83 1.60
C LEU A 66 -15.89 8.93 1.29
N THR A 67 -14.60 8.60 1.30
CA THR A 67 -13.53 9.59 1.07
C THR A 67 -13.58 10.13 -0.36
N ILE A 68 -13.81 9.26 -1.36
CA ILE A 68 -13.89 9.67 -2.75
C ILE A 68 -15.17 10.45 -3.03
N VAL A 69 -16.33 9.96 -2.59
CA VAL A 69 -17.60 10.61 -2.89
C VAL A 69 -17.64 11.99 -2.25
N THR A 70 -17.29 12.11 -0.97
CA THR A 70 -17.25 13.42 -0.29
C THR A 70 -16.13 14.30 -0.85
N GLY A 71 -14.98 13.72 -1.20
CA GLY A 71 -13.87 14.44 -1.84
C GLY A 71 -14.22 14.99 -3.21
N ILE A 72 -14.93 14.25 -4.07
CA ILE A 72 -15.32 14.66 -5.41
C ILE A 72 -16.52 15.60 -5.39
N ALA A 73 -17.56 15.28 -4.61
CA ALA A 73 -18.75 16.12 -4.51
C ALA A 73 -18.47 17.47 -3.85
N GLY A 74 -17.46 17.54 -2.97
CA GLY A 74 -16.95 18.80 -2.42
C GLY A 74 -16.13 19.64 -3.42
N MET A 75 -15.80 19.13 -4.61
CA MET A 75 -15.09 19.90 -5.64
C MET A 75 -16.06 20.63 -6.56
N THR A 76 -15.82 21.92 -6.76
CA THR A 76 -16.61 22.79 -7.67
C THR A 76 -16.40 22.50 -9.15
N HIS A 77 -15.34 21.77 -9.54
CA HIS A 77 -15.00 21.53 -10.94
C HIS A 77 -14.55 20.09 -11.23
N LEU A 78 -15.33 19.36 -12.03
CA LEU A 78 -15.02 18.02 -12.53
C LEU A 78 -13.70 17.92 -13.30
N ARG A 79 -13.28 19.01 -13.94
CA ARG A 79 -11.97 19.09 -14.64
C ARG A 79 -10.80 18.85 -13.69
N THR A 80 -10.96 19.18 -12.41
CA THR A 80 -9.94 18.95 -11.38
C THR A 80 -9.76 17.45 -11.11
N VAL A 81 -10.84 16.67 -11.05
CA VAL A 81 -10.79 15.20 -10.82
C VAL A 81 -9.92 14.52 -11.88
N GLY A 82 -10.23 14.76 -13.16
CA GLY A 82 -9.49 14.17 -14.28
C GLY A 82 -8.03 14.60 -14.30
N ARG A 83 -7.73 15.85 -13.93
CA ARG A 83 -6.35 16.36 -13.84
C ARG A 83 -5.56 15.69 -12.71
N VAL A 84 -6.16 15.54 -11.52
CA VAL A 84 -5.53 14.84 -10.39
C VAL A 84 -5.26 13.39 -10.77
N PHE A 85 -6.24 12.69 -11.36
CA PHE A 85 -6.08 11.31 -11.82
C PHE A 85 -4.93 11.19 -12.85
N ALA A 86 -4.93 12.03 -13.89
CA ALA A 86 -3.91 12.00 -14.94
C ALA A 86 -2.49 12.29 -14.40
N LYS A 87 -2.33 13.28 -13.51
CA LYS A 87 -1.04 13.55 -12.86
C LYS A 87 -0.58 12.40 -11.99
N SER A 88 -1.52 11.73 -11.31
CA SER A 88 -1.22 10.56 -10.49
C SER A 88 -0.78 9.38 -11.35
N MET A 89 -1.49 9.09 -12.45
CA MET A 89 -1.08 8.06 -13.42
C MET A 89 0.31 8.34 -13.99
N ALA A 90 0.59 9.59 -14.38
CA ALA A 90 1.91 9.97 -14.88
C ALA A 90 3.01 9.76 -13.83
N TYR A 91 2.74 10.15 -12.57
CA TYR A 91 3.65 9.88 -11.45
C TYR A 91 3.87 8.36 -11.30
N PHE A 92 2.81 7.57 -11.19
CA PHE A 92 2.91 6.13 -10.95
C PHE A 92 3.66 5.41 -12.07
N LEU A 93 3.39 5.76 -13.33
CA LEU A 93 4.07 5.17 -14.48
C LEU A 93 5.57 5.51 -14.43
N PHE A 94 5.92 6.75 -14.14
CA PHE A 94 7.31 7.19 -14.05
C PHE A 94 8.07 6.46 -12.94
N PHE A 95 7.56 6.48 -11.70
CA PHE A 95 8.26 5.88 -10.56
C PHE A 95 8.28 4.36 -10.60
N SER A 96 7.23 3.71 -11.10
CA SER A 96 7.24 2.27 -11.33
C SER A 96 8.26 1.86 -12.41
N THR A 97 8.38 2.64 -13.49
CA THR A 97 9.41 2.40 -14.51
C THR A 97 10.80 2.61 -13.94
N LEU A 98 11.00 3.66 -13.14
CA LEU A 98 12.26 3.91 -12.48
C LEU A 98 12.62 2.80 -11.49
N ALA A 99 11.65 2.26 -10.75
CA ALA A 99 11.80 1.12 -9.86
C ALA A 99 12.28 -0.14 -10.61
N LEU A 100 11.69 -0.44 -11.77
CA LEU A 100 12.13 -1.52 -12.65
C LEU A 100 13.59 -1.33 -13.11
N VAL A 101 13.92 -0.13 -13.59
CA VAL A 101 15.29 0.19 -14.06
C VAL A 101 16.31 0.07 -12.91
N VAL A 102 15.97 0.56 -11.73
CA VAL A 102 16.83 0.45 -10.54
C VAL A 102 17.05 -1.01 -10.15
N GLY A 103 15.98 -1.82 -10.14
CA GLY A 103 16.10 -3.26 -9.91
C GLY A 103 17.02 -3.95 -10.93
N MET A 104 16.92 -3.55 -12.21
CA MET A 104 17.79 -4.07 -13.28
C MET A 104 19.25 -3.70 -13.07
N VAL A 105 19.52 -2.42 -12.78
CA VAL A 105 20.89 -1.93 -12.53
C VAL A 105 21.50 -2.69 -11.35
N VAL A 106 20.76 -2.86 -10.25
CA VAL A 106 21.29 -3.58 -9.09
C VAL A 106 21.51 -5.07 -9.39
N ALA A 107 20.61 -5.73 -10.12
CA ALA A 107 20.82 -7.12 -10.55
C ALA A 107 22.11 -7.30 -11.35
N HIS A 108 22.47 -6.34 -12.22
CA HIS A 108 23.71 -6.39 -13.00
C HIS A 108 24.96 -6.09 -12.17
N VAL A 109 24.88 -5.17 -11.21
CA VAL A 109 26.02 -4.78 -10.39
C VAL A 109 26.32 -5.82 -9.30
N VAL A 110 25.28 -6.31 -8.62
CA VAL A 110 25.41 -7.21 -7.46
C VAL A 110 25.40 -8.67 -7.86
N GLN A 111 24.79 -8.99 -9.01
CA GLN A 111 24.68 -10.34 -9.57
C GLN A 111 24.24 -11.39 -8.54
N PRO A 112 23.06 -11.20 -7.92
CA PRO A 112 22.68 -12.01 -6.77
C PRO A 112 22.53 -13.51 -7.05
N GLY A 113 22.36 -13.90 -8.32
CA GLY A 113 22.24 -15.31 -8.72
C GLY A 113 23.50 -15.94 -9.30
N ALA A 114 24.57 -15.17 -9.50
CA ALA A 114 25.76 -15.68 -10.18
C ALA A 114 26.46 -16.79 -9.37
N GLY A 115 26.94 -17.82 -10.08
CA GLY A 115 27.72 -18.91 -9.49
C GLY A 115 26.91 -20.04 -8.85
N MET A 116 25.57 -19.96 -8.83
CA MET A 116 24.75 -21.06 -8.29
C MET A 116 24.63 -22.25 -9.25
N ASN A 117 24.71 -22.02 -10.56
CA ASN A 117 24.74 -23.06 -11.60
C ASN A 117 23.63 -24.11 -11.47
N ILE A 118 22.40 -23.66 -11.21
CA ILE A 118 21.26 -24.53 -10.94
C ILE A 118 20.68 -25.05 -12.25
N ASN A 119 20.51 -26.36 -12.33
CA ASN A 119 19.82 -26.98 -13.44
C ASN A 119 18.29 -26.88 -13.23
N PRO A 120 17.53 -26.23 -14.14
CA PRO A 120 16.07 -26.07 -14.00
C PRO A 120 15.29 -27.39 -13.95
N ALA A 121 15.85 -28.47 -14.50
CA ALA A 121 15.22 -29.79 -14.51
C ALA A 121 15.11 -30.43 -13.12
N ASP A 122 15.97 -30.02 -12.18
CA ASP A 122 16.02 -30.55 -10.82
C ASP A 122 15.10 -29.78 -9.86
N LEU A 123 14.38 -28.78 -10.35
CA LEU A 123 13.49 -27.93 -9.55
C LEU A 123 12.07 -28.48 -9.45
N ASP A 124 11.51 -28.43 -8.25
CA ASP A 124 10.13 -28.82 -7.99
C ASP A 124 9.13 -27.79 -8.58
N GLN A 125 8.56 -28.13 -9.74
CA GLN A 125 7.57 -27.30 -10.41
C GLN A 125 6.18 -27.38 -9.77
N THR A 126 5.90 -28.39 -8.93
CA THR A 126 4.57 -28.58 -8.35
C THR A 126 4.17 -27.41 -7.44
N ALA A 127 5.14 -26.84 -6.72
CA ALA A 127 4.93 -25.71 -5.81
C ALA A 127 4.62 -24.38 -6.53
N VAL A 128 4.96 -24.25 -7.82
CA VAL A 128 4.77 -23.02 -8.61
C VAL A 128 3.61 -23.09 -9.60
N ASN A 129 3.16 -24.29 -9.98
CA ASN A 129 2.08 -24.49 -10.94
C ASN A 129 0.80 -23.70 -10.64
N GLY A 130 0.40 -23.60 -9.37
CA GLY A 130 -0.79 -22.83 -8.97
C GLY A 130 -0.67 -21.32 -9.23
N TYR A 131 0.54 -20.77 -9.19
CA TYR A 131 0.81 -19.37 -9.52
C TYR A 131 0.81 -19.13 -11.03
N VAL A 132 1.38 -20.06 -11.79
CA VAL A 132 1.40 -20.02 -13.26
C VAL A 132 -0.02 -20.10 -13.82
N GLN A 133 -0.85 -21.01 -13.31
CA GLN A 133 -2.26 -21.11 -13.72
C GLN A 133 -3.03 -19.81 -13.50
N LYS A 134 -2.90 -19.22 -12.30
CA LYS A 134 -3.52 -17.91 -12.00
C LYS A 134 -2.96 -16.77 -12.87
N SER A 135 -1.71 -16.87 -13.32
CA SER A 135 -1.13 -15.86 -14.18
C SER A 135 -1.77 -15.82 -15.57
N HIS A 136 -2.28 -16.95 -16.08
CA HIS A 136 -2.99 -17.00 -17.36
C HIS A 136 -4.35 -16.28 -17.33
N GLU A 137 -4.94 -16.08 -16.16
CA GLU A 137 -6.17 -15.32 -15.98
C GLU A 137 -5.92 -13.80 -16.04
N LEU A 138 -4.67 -13.35 -15.87
CA LEU A 138 -4.28 -11.93 -15.91
C LEU A 138 -4.13 -11.44 -17.35
N THR A 139 -5.25 -11.11 -18.00
CA THR A 139 -5.24 -10.42 -19.30
C THR A 139 -5.49 -8.93 -19.13
N LEU A 140 -4.92 -8.10 -20.02
CA LEU A 140 -5.13 -6.65 -19.96
C LEU A 140 -6.61 -6.29 -20.21
N VAL A 141 -7.26 -6.99 -21.14
CA VAL A 141 -8.68 -6.81 -21.45
C VAL A 141 -9.54 -7.27 -20.28
N GLY A 142 -9.23 -8.43 -19.68
CA GLY A 142 -9.90 -8.92 -18.49
C GLY A 142 -9.80 -7.93 -17.34
N PHE A 143 -8.58 -7.48 -17.03
CA PHE A 143 -8.34 -6.44 -16.02
C PHE A 143 -9.16 -5.16 -16.27
N ALA A 144 -9.21 -4.66 -17.50
CA ALA A 144 -10.00 -3.48 -17.84
C ALA A 144 -11.50 -3.70 -17.67
N MET A 145 -12.00 -4.88 -18.02
CA MET A 145 -13.41 -5.26 -17.84
C MET A 145 -13.75 -5.48 -16.36
N ASP A 146 -12.83 -6.03 -15.57
CA ASP A 146 -13.00 -6.31 -14.13
C ASP A 146 -13.10 -5.04 -13.28
N ILE A 147 -12.67 -3.88 -13.79
CA ILE A 147 -12.88 -2.57 -13.16
C ILE A 147 -14.37 -2.23 -13.13
N ILE A 148 -15.16 -2.71 -14.10
CA ILE A 148 -16.60 -2.47 -14.19
C ILE A 148 -17.32 -3.58 -13.41
N PRO A 149 -17.91 -3.31 -12.24
CA PRO A 149 -18.60 -4.33 -11.47
C PRO A 149 -19.90 -4.76 -12.16
N ALA A 150 -20.35 -5.99 -11.89
CA ALA A 150 -21.61 -6.51 -12.43
C ALA A 150 -22.82 -5.68 -11.97
N THR A 151 -22.79 -5.15 -10.74
CA THR A 151 -23.80 -4.23 -10.21
C THR A 151 -23.14 -3.15 -9.35
N LEU A 152 -23.84 -2.02 -9.11
CA LEU A 152 -23.32 -0.97 -8.23
C LEU A 152 -23.01 -1.47 -6.81
N VAL A 153 -23.79 -2.41 -6.30
CA VAL A 153 -23.64 -2.96 -4.94
C VAL A 153 -22.57 -4.03 -4.89
N SER A 154 -22.39 -4.82 -5.96
CA SER A 154 -21.45 -5.94 -5.95
C SER A 154 -20.00 -5.50 -5.81
N ALA A 155 -19.65 -4.27 -6.25
CA ALA A 155 -18.36 -3.64 -5.97
C ALA A 155 -17.98 -3.67 -4.48
N PHE A 156 -18.96 -3.56 -3.58
CA PHE A 156 -18.74 -3.55 -2.13
C PHE A 156 -18.69 -4.94 -1.50
N VAL A 157 -19.06 -5.98 -2.24
CA VAL A 157 -19.20 -7.35 -1.74
C VAL A 157 -18.12 -8.27 -2.31
N GLU A 158 -17.64 -7.99 -3.52
CA GLU A 158 -16.61 -8.77 -4.22
C GLU A 158 -15.18 -8.51 -3.71
N GLY A 159 -14.97 -7.39 -2.99
CA GLY A 159 -13.67 -7.06 -2.39
C GLY A 159 -12.65 -6.49 -3.36
N ASN A 160 -13.07 -6.06 -4.56
CA ASN A 160 -12.19 -5.40 -5.53
C ASN A 160 -12.14 -3.88 -5.28
N ILE A 161 -10.97 -3.40 -4.85
CA ILE A 161 -10.73 -1.99 -4.54
C ILE A 161 -10.97 -1.08 -5.75
N LEU A 162 -10.59 -1.52 -6.96
CA LEU A 162 -10.76 -0.71 -8.18
C LEU A 162 -12.23 -0.56 -8.57
N GLN A 163 -13.04 -1.59 -8.38
CA GLN A 163 -14.49 -1.50 -8.61
C GLN A 163 -15.13 -0.50 -7.65
N VAL A 164 -14.78 -0.55 -6.36
CA VAL A 164 -15.28 0.42 -5.36
C VAL A 164 -14.86 1.84 -5.74
N LEU A 165 -13.60 2.03 -6.12
CA LEU A 165 -13.07 3.31 -6.61
C LEU A 165 -13.86 3.80 -7.83
N PHE A 166 -14.11 2.94 -8.83
CA PHE A 166 -14.84 3.29 -10.05
C PHE A 166 -16.28 3.73 -9.72
N VAL A 167 -17.01 2.96 -8.91
CA VAL A 167 -18.37 3.31 -8.46
C VAL A 167 -18.36 4.61 -7.64
N ALA A 168 -17.40 4.78 -6.74
CA ALA A 168 -17.29 5.98 -5.91
C ALA A 168 -17.02 7.24 -6.75
N VAL A 169 -16.18 7.14 -7.79
CA VAL A 169 -15.91 8.24 -8.72
C VAL A 169 -17.18 8.62 -9.48
N LEU A 170 -17.86 7.64 -10.10
CA LEU A 170 -19.10 7.91 -10.84
C LEU A 170 -20.19 8.50 -9.95
N PHE A 171 -20.37 7.96 -8.74
CA PHE A 171 -21.35 8.46 -7.79
C PHE A 171 -21.00 9.87 -7.29
N GLY A 172 -19.73 10.14 -6.98
CA GLY A 172 -19.25 11.47 -6.61
C GLY A 172 -19.48 12.51 -7.71
N ILE A 173 -19.21 12.15 -8.97
CA ILE A 173 -19.48 12.99 -10.14
C ILE A 173 -20.98 13.25 -10.29
N ALA A 174 -21.81 12.21 -10.20
CA ALA A 174 -23.26 12.35 -10.30
C ALA A 174 -23.83 13.24 -9.19
N LEU A 175 -23.31 13.11 -7.96
CA LEU A 175 -23.70 13.94 -6.82
C LEU A 175 -23.31 15.41 -7.04
N ALA A 176 -22.10 15.67 -7.55
CA ALA A 176 -21.64 17.02 -7.90
C ALA A 176 -22.52 17.66 -8.99
N LEU A 177 -22.88 16.88 -10.03
CA LEU A 177 -23.74 17.34 -11.12
C LEU A 177 -25.20 17.60 -10.70
N THR A 178 -25.65 16.95 -9.63
CA THR A 178 -27.01 17.14 -9.07
C THR A 178 -27.17 18.50 -8.38
N GLY A 179 -26.07 19.15 -7.97
CA GLY A 179 -26.06 20.46 -7.34
C GLY A 179 -26.77 20.48 -5.98
N GLU A 180 -27.53 21.53 -5.68
CA GLU A 180 -28.20 21.73 -4.38
C GLU A 180 -29.10 20.56 -3.96
N LYS A 181 -29.74 19.86 -4.92
CA LYS A 181 -30.58 18.68 -4.60
C LYS A 181 -29.77 17.51 -4.04
N GLY A 182 -28.47 17.43 -4.33
CA GLY A 182 -27.55 16.41 -3.82
C GLY A 182 -26.98 16.75 -2.44
N ARG A 183 -27.10 18.00 -1.99
CA ARG A 183 -26.49 18.50 -0.74
C ARG A 183 -26.88 17.72 0.52
N PRO A 184 -28.15 17.29 0.71
CA PRO A 184 -28.52 16.47 1.87
C PRO A 184 -27.79 15.12 1.90
N VAL A 185 -27.61 14.50 0.72
CA VAL A 185 -26.90 13.22 0.59
C VAL A 185 -25.41 13.43 0.87
N LEU A 186 -24.80 14.48 0.33
CA LEU A 186 -23.41 14.83 0.62
C LEU A 186 -23.18 15.03 2.13
N THR A 187 -24.02 15.84 2.76
CA THR A 187 -23.93 16.14 4.21
C THR A 187 -24.04 14.86 5.04
N PHE A 188 -24.95 13.95 4.65
CA PHE A 188 -25.08 12.65 5.30
C PHE A 188 -23.81 11.79 5.17
N LEU A 189 -23.21 11.73 3.97
CA LEU A 189 -21.99 10.95 3.74
C LEU A 189 -20.77 11.55 4.47
N GLU A 190 -20.69 12.87 4.56
CA GLU A 190 -19.68 13.58 5.37
C GLU A 190 -19.84 13.24 6.85
N ALA A 191 -21.07 13.27 7.38
CA ALA A 191 -21.35 12.88 8.75
C ALA A 191 -21.03 11.39 9.02
N LEU A 192 -21.26 10.51 8.03
CA LEU A 192 -20.98 9.08 8.11
C LEU A 192 -19.47 8.76 8.11
N THR A 193 -18.63 9.67 7.62
CA THR A 193 -17.18 9.50 7.58
C THR A 193 -16.59 9.34 9.00
N ALA A 194 -17.04 10.15 9.96
CA ALA A 194 -16.55 10.12 11.33
C ALA A 194 -16.74 8.76 12.05
N PRO A 195 -17.95 8.15 12.10
CA PRO A 195 -18.13 6.84 12.72
C PRO A 195 -17.39 5.73 11.97
N VAL A 196 -17.21 5.83 10.64
CA VAL A 196 -16.41 4.85 9.88
C VAL A 196 -14.93 4.90 10.27
N PHE A 197 -14.33 6.08 10.39
CA PHE A 197 -12.95 6.20 10.91
C PHE A 197 -12.86 5.83 12.40
N ARG A 198 -13.93 6.00 13.19
CA ARG A 198 -13.99 5.47 14.56
C ARG A 198 -13.93 3.95 14.57
N LEU A 199 -14.61 3.28 13.64
CA LEU A 199 -14.54 1.85 13.46
C LEU A 199 -13.13 1.40 13.04
N VAL A 200 -12.49 2.10 12.10
CA VAL A 200 -11.08 1.86 11.74
C VAL A 200 -10.19 1.88 12.99
N HIS A 201 -10.31 2.88 13.86
CA HIS A 201 -9.55 2.93 15.10
C HIS A 201 -9.81 1.76 16.05
N ILE A 202 -11.04 1.26 16.13
CA ILE A 202 -11.36 0.07 16.93
C ILE A 202 -10.66 -1.15 16.35
N LEU A 203 -10.74 -1.36 15.03
CA LEU A 203 -10.10 -2.49 14.35
C LEU A 203 -8.58 -2.45 14.48
N MET A 204 -7.97 -1.26 14.40
CA MET A 204 -6.53 -1.08 14.59
C MET A 204 -6.04 -1.48 15.99
N LYS A 205 -6.90 -1.60 17.00
CA LYS A 205 -6.49 -2.16 18.31
C LYS A 205 -6.16 -3.65 18.23
N ALA A 206 -6.69 -4.37 17.23
CA ALA A 206 -6.36 -5.77 16.99
C ALA A 206 -5.07 -5.94 16.16
N ALA A 207 -4.50 -4.86 15.64
CA ALA A 207 -3.32 -4.88 14.79
C ALA A 207 -2.09 -5.59 15.40
N PRO A 208 -1.79 -5.44 16.71
CA PRO A 208 -0.68 -6.18 17.33
C PRO A 208 -0.89 -7.70 17.27
N ILE A 209 -2.12 -8.18 17.46
CA ILE A 209 -2.43 -9.62 17.44
C ILE A 209 -2.26 -10.17 16.02
N GLY A 210 -2.71 -9.41 15.01
CA GLY A 210 -2.52 -9.76 13.60
C GLY A 210 -1.05 -9.83 13.21
N ALA A 211 -0.26 -8.81 13.57
CA ALA A 211 1.18 -8.76 13.32
C ALA A 211 1.94 -9.90 14.02
N PHE A 212 1.60 -10.20 15.28
CA PHE A 212 2.16 -11.32 16.03
C PHE A 212 1.95 -12.65 15.30
N GLY A 213 0.71 -12.99 14.94
CA GLY A 213 0.41 -14.26 14.30
C GLY A 213 1.02 -14.38 12.90
N ALA A 214 1.04 -13.28 12.13
CA ALA A 214 1.60 -13.26 10.79
C ALA A 214 3.12 -13.42 10.77
N ILE A 215 3.86 -12.79 11.68
CA ILE A 215 5.32 -12.96 11.76
C ILE A 215 5.70 -14.30 12.39
N ALA A 216 4.94 -14.78 13.38
CA ALA A 216 5.13 -16.10 13.98
C ALA A 216 4.98 -17.19 12.92
N PHE A 217 3.90 -17.14 12.12
CA PHE A 217 3.71 -18.03 10.98
C PHE A 217 4.86 -17.95 9.98
N THR A 218 5.30 -16.74 9.65
CA THR A 218 6.35 -16.54 8.64
C THR A 218 7.67 -17.17 9.11
N ILE A 219 8.08 -16.95 10.35
CA ILE A 219 9.33 -17.52 10.87
C ILE A 219 9.17 -19.02 11.15
N GLY A 220 8.02 -19.46 11.66
CA GLY A 220 7.77 -20.88 11.96
C GLY A 220 7.71 -21.78 10.72
N LYS A 221 7.05 -21.32 9.65
CA LYS A 221 6.90 -22.10 8.41
C LYS A 221 8.14 -22.06 7.52
N TYR A 222 8.72 -20.87 7.31
CA TYR A 222 9.79 -20.67 6.34
C TYR A 222 11.19 -20.75 6.96
N GLY A 223 11.29 -20.59 8.28
CA GLY A 223 12.54 -20.68 9.03
C GLY A 223 13.53 -19.54 8.72
N VAL A 224 14.53 -19.38 9.58
CA VAL A 224 15.63 -18.44 9.35
C VAL A 224 16.70 -19.05 8.42
N GLY A 225 16.76 -20.38 8.31
CA GLY A 225 17.73 -21.08 7.46
C GLY A 225 17.54 -20.82 5.97
N SER A 226 16.30 -20.64 5.50
CA SER A 226 16.00 -20.30 4.10
C SER A 226 16.55 -18.92 3.71
N LEU A 227 16.57 -17.97 4.66
CA LEU A 227 17.19 -16.66 4.49
C LEU A 227 18.69 -16.74 4.30
N VAL A 228 19.39 -17.71 4.90
CA VAL A 228 20.85 -17.83 4.79
C VAL A 228 21.26 -18.19 3.37
N ASN A 229 20.60 -19.18 2.78
CA ASN A 229 20.93 -19.68 1.44
C ASN A 229 20.67 -18.64 0.34
N LEU A 230 19.77 -17.68 0.57
CA LEU A 230 19.42 -16.61 -0.36
C LEU A 230 19.66 -15.23 0.24
N ALA A 231 20.55 -15.14 1.25
CA ALA A 231 20.82 -13.91 1.98
C ALA A 231 21.31 -12.81 1.04
N TRP A 232 22.06 -13.21 0.00
CA TRP A 232 22.57 -12.29 -1.00
C TRP A 232 21.44 -11.66 -1.84
N LEU A 233 20.48 -12.46 -2.30
CA LEU A 233 19.29 -11.95 -3.00
C LEU A 233 18.44 -11.06 -2.09
N VAL A 234 18.09 -11.55 -0.90
CA VAL A 234 17.22 -10.84 0.04
C VAL A 234 17.89 -9.53 0.49
N GLY A 235 19.17 -9.55 0.83
CA GLY A 235 19.96 -8.37 1.18
C GLY A 235 20.03 -7.36 0.03
N SER A 236 20.25 -7.83 -1.20
CA SER A 236 20.24 -6.97 -2.40
C SER A 236 18.89 -6.29 -2.59
N PHE A 237 17.79 -7.03 -2.43
CA PHE A 237 16.45 -6.48 -2.55
C PHE A 237 16.16 -5.43 -1.47
N TYR A 238 16.47 -5.71 -0.21
CA TYR A 238 16.28 -4.78 0.90
C TYR A 238 17.12 -3.51 0.73
N LEU A 239 18.38 -3.66 0.33
CA LEU A 239 19.25 -2.53 0.05
C LEU A 239 18.71 -1.68 -1.12
N THR A 240 18.26 -2.32 -2.20
CA THR A 240 17.69 -1.63 -3.36
C THR A 240 16.44 -0.86 -2.99
N ALA A 241 15.51 -1.48 -2.27
CA ALA A 241 14.30 -0.85 -1.78
C ALA A 241 14.61 0.33 -0.84
N PHE A 242 15.57 0.16 0.07
CA PHE A 242 16.03 1.23 0.95
C PHE A 242 16.63 2.39 0.16
N LEU A 243 17.50 2.12 -0.82
CA LEU A 243 18.09 3.16 -1.67
C LEU A 243 17.04 3.86 -2.53
N PHE A 244 16.06 3.13 -3.06
CA PHE A 244 14.94 3.71 -3.79
C PHE A 244 14.16 4.70 -2.90
N VAL A 245 13.82 4.30 -1.67
CA VAL A 245 13.10 5.18 -0.74
C VAL A 245 13.97 6.35 -0.27
N ALA A 246 15.20 6.10 0.17
CA ALA A 246 16.07 7.10 0.77
C ALA A 246 16.64 8.09 -0.24
N VAL A 247 16.99 7.62 -1.45
CA VAL A 247 17.64 8.42 -2.48
C VAL A 247 16.62 8.93 -3.48
N ILE A 248 15.90 8.05 -4.17
CA ILE A 248 15.02 8.46 -5.27
C ILE A 248 13.81 9.21 -4.71
N LEU A 249 13.02 8.58 -3.83
CA LEU A 249 11.90 9.27 -3.19
C LEU A 249 12.40 10.40 -2.28
N GLY A 250 13.55 10.24 -1.61
CA GLY A 250 14.15 11.29 -0.80
C GLY A 250 14.49 12.57 -1.59
N VAL A 251 15.04 12.46 -2.79
CA VAL A 251 15.28 13.60 -3.70
C VAL A 251 13.96 14.25 -4.08
N VAL A 252 12.95 13.47 -4.47
CA VAL A 252 11.62 13.98 -4.83
C VAL A 252 10.97 14.72 -3.66
N CYS A 253 11.02 14.16 -2.45
CA CYS A 253 10.54 14.80 -1.23
C CYS A 253 11.27 16.13 -0.99
N ARG A 254 12.60 16.16 -1.14
CA ARG A 254 13.41 17.38 -0.95
C ARG A 254 13.04 18.46 -1.96
N LEU A 255 12.86 18.10 -3.23
CA LEU A 255 12.35 19.02 -4.26
C LEU A 255 10.92 19.50 -3.94
N CYS A 256 10.14 18.65 -3.29
CA CYS A 256 8.80 18.95 -2.79
C CYS A 256 8.78 19.58 -1.39
N GLY A 257 9.93 19.95 -0.81
CA GLY A 257 10.03 20.74 0.42
C GLY A 257 9.77 19.96 1.71
N PHE A 258 9.79 18.63 1.70
CA PHE A 258 9.65 17.80 2.90
C PHE A 258 10.67 16.66 2.94
N SER A 259 10.73 15.93 4.06
CA SER A 259 11.69 14.84 4.26
C SER A 259 10.99 13.49 4.26
N VAL A 260 11.50 12.54 3.46
CA VAL A 260 11.02 11.15 3.44
C VAL A 260 11.19 10.48 4.82
N PHE A 261 12.27 10.78 5.54
CA PHE A 261 12.52 10.22 6.88
C PHE A 261 11.55 10.79 7.93
N LYS A 262 11.20 12.08 7.85
CA LYS A 262 10.17 12.66 8.73
C LYS A 262 8.80 12.05 8.42
N LEU A 263 8.46 11.86 7.14
CA LEU A 263 7.24 11.18 6.73
C LEU A 263 7.18 9.72 7.24
N ALA A 264 8.28 8.97 7.09
CA ALA A 264 8.37 7.61 7.63
C ALA A 264 8.22 7.59 9.16
N ARG A 265 8.75 8.58 9.88
CA ARG A 265 8.57 8.72 11.33
C ARG A 265 7.11 8.98 11.71
N TYR A 266 6.42 9.84 10.95
CA TYR A 266 5.00 10.12 11.14
C TYR A 266 4.13 8.87 10.91
N LEU A 267 4.54 8.04 9.95
CA LEU A 267 3.86 6.79 9.57
C LEU A 267 4.43 5.52 10.24
N LYS A 268 5.22 5.67 11.31
CA LYS A 268 5.94 4.54 11.92
C LYS A 268 5.04 3.39 12.38
N ALA A 269 3.85 3.70 12.89
CA ALA A 269 2.93 2.68 13.40
C ALA A 269 2.38 1.83 12.24
N GLU A 270 2.06 2.49 11.13
CA GLU A 270 1.55 1.88 9.91
C GLU A 270 2.64 1.09 9.21
N LEU A 271 3.88 1.60 9.15
CA LEU A 271 5.02 0.85 8.62
C LEU A 271 5.27 -0.44 9.40
N LEU A 272 5.24 -0.37 10.73
CA LEU A 272 5.38 -1.56 11.57
C LEU A 272 4.23 -2.55 11.37
N LEU A 273 3.01 -2.05 11.17
CA LEU A 273 1.86 -2.89 10.86
C LEU A 273 2.01 -3.58 9.49
N VAL A 274 2.42 -2.84 8.47
CA VAL A 274 2.67 -3.35 7.12
C VAL A 274 3.80 -4.38 7.14
N LEU A 275 4.86 -4.15 7.92
CA LEU A 275 5.94 -5.12 8.15
C LEU A 275 5.38 -6.40 8.76
N GLY A 276 4.66 -6.30 9.89
CA GLY A 276 4.15 -7.49 10.59
C GLY A 276 3.11 -8.28 9.80
N THR A 277 2.30 -7.62 8.98
CA THR A 277 1.23 -8.28 8.20
C THR A 277 1.64 -8.65 6.77
N SER A 278 2.79 -8.14 6.29
CA SER A 278 3.23 -8.27 4.90
C SER A 278 2.18 -7.78 3.88
N SER A 279 1.35 -6.81 4.25
CA SER A 279 0.34 -6.24 3.36
C SER A 279 0.24 -4.73 3.56
N SER A 280 0.45 -3.96 2.49
CA SER A 280 0.25 -2.51 2.51
C SER A 280 -1.21 -2.14 2.77
N GLU A 281 -2.16 -3.00 2.37
CA GLU A 281 -3.62 -2.76 2.51
C GLU A 281 -4.06 -2.67 3.96
N SER A 282 -3.35 -3.39 4.83
CA SER A 282 -3.61 -3.40 6.28
C SER A 282 -3.60 -2.00 6.90
N ALA A 283 -2.87 -1.06 6.29
CA ALA A 283 -2.71 0.30 6.75
C ALA A 283 -3.38 1.35 5.84
N LEU A 284 -4.10 0.94 4.77
CA LEU A 284 -4.69 1.87 3.81
C LEU A 284 -5.66 2.87 4.45
N PRO A 285 -6.64 2.46 5.29
CA PRO A 285 -7.54 3.42 5.94
C PRO A 285 -6.79 4.42 6.83
N SER A 286 -5.78 3.94 7.56
CA SER A 286 -4.98 4.78 8.44
C SER A 286 -4.08 5.75 7.65
N LEU A 287 -3.54 5.32 6.50
CA LEU A 287 -2.78 6.18 5.61
C LEU A 287 -3.66 7.30 5.07
N MET A 288 -4.88 7.01 4.62
CA MET A 288 -5.81 8.04 4.13
C MET A 288 -6.08 9.08 5.23
N GLU A 289 -6.45 8.65 6.43
CA GLU A 289 -6.70 9.55 7.56
C GLU A 289 -5.46 10.40 7.91
N LYS A 290 -4.28 9.77 7.93
CA LYS A 290 -3.03 10.47 8.27
C LYS A 290 -2.59 11.47 7.21
N MET A 291 -2.81 11.17 5.93
CA MET A 291 -2.49 12.11 4.85
C MET A 291 -3.44 13.32 4.88
N GLU A 292 -4.72 13.11 5.19
CA GLU A 292 -5.66 14.22 5.42
C GLU A 292 -5.22 15.09 6.61
N LYS A 293 -4.89 14.46 7.74
CA LYS A 293 -4.38 15.18 8.92
C LYS A 293 -3.06 15.92 8.66
N ALA A 294 -2.22 15.38 7.77
CA ALA A 294 -0.97 16.00 7.35
C ALA A 294 -1.16 17.21 6.41
N GLY A 295 -2.38 17.49 5.95
CA GLY A 295 -2.71 18.67 5.14
C GLY A 295 -2.96 18.39 3.67
N CYS A 296 -3.02 17.12 3.23
CA CYS A 296 -3.48 16.77 1.89
C CYS A 296 -5.01 16.86 1.83
N SER A 297 -5.57 17.44 0.77
CA SER A 297 -7.03 17.49 0.62
C SER A 297 -7.66 16.09 0.52
N LYS A 298 -8.88 15.94 1.05
CA LYS A 298 -9.67 14.69 0.96
C LYS A 298 -9.82 14.19 -0.47
N SER A 299 -10.01 15.11 -1.42
CA SER A 299 -10.13 14.79 -2.84
C SER A 299 -8.89 14.13 -3.42
N VAL A 300 -7.70 14.64 -3.09
CA VAL A 300 -6.44 14.06 -3.57
C VAL A 300 -6.15 12.77 -2.83
N VAL A 301 -6.33 12.71 -1.51
CA VAL A 301 -6.12 11.48 -0.73
C VAL A 301 -7.03 10.35 -1.20
N GLY A 302 -8.33 10.63 -1.33
CA GLY A 302 -9.35 9.68 -1.76
C GLY A 302 -9.09 9.11 -3.15
N LEU A 303 -8.47 9.88 -4.05
CA LEU A 303 -8.17 9.42 -5.40
C LEU A 303 -6.80 8.75 -5.49
N VAL A 304 -5.76 9.42 -4.99
CA VAL A 304 -4.35 9.01 -5.17
C VAL A 304 -4.01 7.78 -4.35
N VAL A 305 -4.45 7.68 -3.09
CA VAL A 305 -4.08 6.55 -2.23
C VAL A 305 -4.69 5.24 -2.74
N PRO A 306 -6.02 5.11 -2.96
CA PRO A 306 -6.59 3.85 -3.43
C PRO A 306 -6.10 3.45 -4.81
N THR A 307 -5.91 4.44 -5.70
CA THR A 307 -5.43 4.17 -7.05
C THR A 307 -3.95 3.76 -7.03
N GLY A 308 -3.12 4.38 -6.19
CA GLY A 308 -1.72 4.01 -6.02
C GLY A 308 -1.53 2.59 -5.47
N TYR A 309 -2.48 2.08 -4.69
CA TYR A 309 -2.44 0.70 -4.21
C TYR A 309 -2.64 -0.37 -5.29
N SER A 310 -3.14 0.03 -6.46
CA SER A 310 -3.21 -0.84 -7.63
C SER A 310 -2.13 -0.48 -8.65
N PHE A 311 -1.85 0.81 -8.83
CA PHE A 311 -1.04 1.30 -9.94
C PHE A 311 0.36 1.78 -9.55
N ASN A 312 0.70 1.95 -8.27
CA ASN A 312 2.01 2.44 -7.81
C ASN A 312 2.71 1.43 -6.90
N LEU A 313 3.03 0.28 -7.48
CA LEU A 313 3.63 -0.84 -6.80
C LEU A 313 5.16 -0.85 -6.99
N ASP A 314 5.84 0.22 -6.56
CA ASP A 314 7.29 0.42 -6.77
C ASP A 314 8.15 -0.73 -6.20
N GLY A 315 7.86 -1.18 -4.98
CA GLY A 315 8.53 -2.33 -4.36
C GLY A 315 8.28 -3.63 -5.12
N THR A 316 7.07 -3.82 -5.64
CA THR A 316 6.74 -4.98 -6.49
C THR A 316 7.55 -4.95 -7.78
N ASN A 317 7.70 -3.77 -8.40
CA ASN A 317 8.51 -3.61 -9.60
C ASN A 317 9.99 -3.89 -9.36
N ILE A 318 10.58 -3.36 -8.27
CA ILE A 318 11.96 -3.69 -7.88
C ILE A 318 12.11 -5.21 -7.70
N TYR A 319 11.16 -5.86 -7.02
CA TYR A 319 11.15 -7.30 -6.80
C TYR A 319 11.09 -8.08 -8.12
N MET A 320 10.16 -7.73 -9.01
CA MET A 320 9.94 -8.49 -10.25
C MET A 320 11.19 -8.49 -11.12
N THR A 321 11.86 -7.34 -11.26
CA THR A 321 13.10 -7.25 -12.02
C THR A 321 14.25 -8.00 -11.35
N LEU A 322 14.47 -7.79 -10.05
CA LEU A 322 15.55 -8.47 -9.34
C LEU A 322 15.34 -9.98 -9.32
N ALA A 323 14.12 -10.46 -9.10
CA ALA A 323 13.77 -11.88 -9.07
C ALA A 323 13.94 -12.53 -10.45
N ALA A 324 13.46 -11.89 -11.53
CA ALA A 324 13.61 -12.42 -12.88
C ALA A 324 15.09 -12.53 -13.29
N LEU A 325 15.89 -11.49 -13.03
CA LEU A 325 17.32 -11.50 -13.35
C LEU A 325 18.12 -12.43 -12.43
N PHE A 326 17.73 -12.54 -11.16
CA PHE A 326 18.29 -13.53 -10.25
C PHE A 326 18.06 -14.95 -10.78
N ILE A 327 16.84 -15.29 -11.20
CA ILE A 327 16.54 -16.62 -11.75
C ILE A 327 17.41 -16.87 -12.98
N ALA A 328 17.49 -15.92 -13.90
CA ALA A 328 18.32 -16.06 -15.09
C ALA A 328 19.80 -16.29 -14.74
N GLN A 329 20.35 -15.53 -13.79
CA GLN A 329 21.72 -15.71 -13.31
C GLN A 329 21.92 -17.07 -12.62
N ALA A 330 20.95 -17.49 -11.79
CA ALA A 330 20.98 -18.75 -11.06
C ALA A 330 21.03 -19.96 -11.98
N THR A 331 20.31 -19.89 -13.09
CA THR A 331 20.18 -20.98 -14.07
C THR A 331 21.12 -20.85 -15.26
N ASN A 332 22.07 -19.92 -15.22
CA ASN A 332 22.98 -19.60 -16.32
C ASN A 332 22.26 -19.28 -17.64
N THR A 333 21.05 -18.71 -17.56
CA THR A 333 20.30 -18.24 -18.72
C THR A 333 20.87 -16.90 -19.16
N GLU A 334 21.42 -16.84 -20.37
CA GLU A 334 21.85 -15.58 -20.96
C GLU A 334 20.65 -14.76 -21.43
N LEU A 335 20.51 -13.55 -20.88
CA LEU A 335 19.49 -12.59 -21.29
C LEU A 335 20.12 -11.46 -22.10
N THR A 336 19.76 -11.40 -23.38
CA THR A 336 20.07 -10.24 -24.22
C THR A 336 19.41 -8.98 -23.67
N LEU A 337 19.91 -7.80 -24.05
CA LEU A 337 19.27 -6.53 -23.68
C LEU A 337 17.81 -6.46 -24.16
N GLY A 338 17.49 -7.07 -25.31
CA GLY A 338 16.13 -7.18 -25.82
C GLY A 338 15.20 -7.96 -24.88
N HIS A 339 15.64 -9.13 -24.39
CA HIS A 339 14.87 -9.92 -23.41
C HIS A 339 14.68 -9.16 -22.10
N GLN A 340 15.70 -8.43 -21.65
CA GLN A 340 15.63 -7.63 -20.44
C GLN A 340 14.62 -6.47 -20.57
N ILE A 341 14.62 -5.76 -21.70
CA ILE A 341 13.62 -4.71 -21.97
C ILE A 341 12.22 -5.31 -22.05
N ALA A 342 12.05 -6.46 -22.72
CA ALA A 342 10.77 -7.16 -22.79
C ALA A 342 10.27 -7.55 -21.38
N LEU A 343 11.13 -8.10 -20.53
CA LEU A 343 10.84 -8.39 -19.12
C LEU A 343 10.35 -7.14 -18.38
N LEU A 344 11.02 -5.99 -18.54
CA LEU A 344 10.59 -4.76 -17.89
C LEU A 344 9.23 -4.26 -18.39
N LEU A 345 8.99 -4.29 -19.70
CA LEU A 345 7.72 -3.84 -20.27
C LEU A 345 6.56 -4.71 -19.79
N VAL A 346 6.76 -6.02 -19.76
CA VAL A 346 5.76 -6.98 -19.26
C VAL A 346 5.58 -6.84 -17.75
N ALA A 347 6.68 -6.69 -16.99
CA ALA A 347 6.61 -6.45 -15.54
C ALA A 347 5.84 -5.17 -15.23
N MET A 348 6.08 -4.10 -15.98
CA MET A 348 5.36 -2.84 -15.85
C MET A 348 3.86 -3.05 -16.05
N LEU A 349 3.46 -3.72 -17.14
CA LEU A 349 2.06 -3.97 -17.46
C LEU A 349 1.38 -4.87 -16.43
N SER A 350 2.01 -6.00 -16.13
CA SER A 350 1.47 -7.01 -15.22
C SER A 350 1.39 -6.50 -13.78
N SER A 351 2.33 -5.65 -13.34
CA SER A 351 2.27 -5.01 -12.01
C SER A 351 0.98 -4.20 -11.79
N LYS A 352 0.41 -3.60 -12.84
CA LYS A 352 -0.83 -2.81 -12.71
C LYS A 352 -2.07 -3.67 -12.55
N GLY A 353 -2.03 -4.90 -13.07
CA GLY A 353 -3.08 -5.91 -12.91
C GLY A 353 -3.03 -6.66 -11.57
N ALA A 354 -1.96 -6.50 -10.80
CA ALA A 354 -1.63 -7.30 -9.62
C ALA A 354 -2.29 -6.82 -8.31
N ALA A 355 -3.42 -6.11 -8.39
CA ALA A 355 -3.93 -5.36 -7.24
C ALA A 355 -4.20 -6.25 -5.99
N GLY A 356 -3.50 -5.92 -4.90
CA GLY A 356 -4.00 -6.01 -3.52
C GLY A 356 -3.94 -7.34 -2.76
N VAL A 357 -3.84 -8.50 -3.39
CA VAL A 357 -3.83 -9.78 -2.65
C VAL A 357 -2.44 -10.21 -2.20
N THR A 358 -2.31 -10.74 -0.98
CA THR A 358 -1.06 -11.36 -0.51
C THR A 358 -0.66 -12.50 -1.45
N GLY A 359 0.58 -12.45 -1.95
CA GLY A 359 1.07 -13.38 -2.98
C GLY A 359 0.85 -12.89 -4.42
N ALA A 360 0.16 -11.76 -4.64
CA ALA A 360 -0.02 -11.18 -5.98
C ALA A 360 1.32 -10.96 -6.69
N GLY A 361 2.32 -10.38 -6.01
CA GLY A 361 3.64 -10.13 -6.61
C GLY A 361 4.32 -11.40 -7.15
N PHE A 362 4.06 -12.57 -6.56
CA PHE A 362 4.57 -13.84 -7.05
C PHE A 362 3.79 -14.37 -8.26
N ILE A 363 2.46 -14.19 -8.27
CA ILE A 363 1.61 -14.46 -9.46
C ILE A 363 2.05 -13.57 -10.63
N THR A 364 2.31 -12.29 -10.37
CA THR A 364 2.75 -11.34 -11.39
C THR A 364 4.14 -11.65 -11.93
N LEU A 365 5.04 -12.15 -11.08
CA LEU A 365 6.33 -12.66 -11.53
C LEU A 365 6.14 -13.84 -12.50
N ALA A 366 5.27 -14.80 -12.18
CA ALA A 366 4.94 -15.89 -13.12
C ALA A 366 4.43 -15.35 -14.46
N ALA A 367 3.51 -14.36 -14.42
CA ALA A 367 3.01 -13.71 -15.63
C ALA A 367 4.13 -13.06 -16.45
N THR A 368 5.12 -12.48 -15.78
CA THR A 368 6.25 -11.81 -16.45
C THR A 368 7.21 -12.81 -17.08
N LEU A 369 7.55 -13.88 -16.36
CA LEU A 369 8.43 -14.92 -16.88
C LEU A 369 7.80 -15.71 -18.02
N ALA A 370 6.47 -15.88 -18.01
CA ALA A 370 5.75 -16.56 -19.09
C ALA A 370 5.91 -15.89 -20.48
N VAL A 371 6.25 -14.60 -20.52
CA VAL A 371 6.44 -13.86 -21.79
C VAL A 371 7.88 -13.93 -22.31
N VAL A 372 8.84 -14.35 -21.48
CA VAL A 372 10.26 -14.52 -21.86
C VAL A 372 10.66 -15.97 -21.61
N PRO A 373 10.45 -16.87 -22.61
CA PRO A 373 10.57 -18.32 -22.45
C PRO A 373 11.95 -18.80 -22.01
N GLU A 374 12.99 -18.00 -22.25
CA GLU A 374 14.37 -18.30 -21.89
C GLU A 374 14.56 -18.41 -20.38
N VAL A 375 13.80 -17.64 -19.60
CA VAL A 375 13.86 -17.70 -18.14
C VAL A 375 12.97 -18.86 -17.65
N PRO A 376 13.53 -19.90 -17.05
CA PRO A 376 12.74 -21.05 -16.64
C PRO A 376 11.81 -20.67 -15.49
N VAL A 377 10.51 -20.81 -15.70
CA VAL A 377 9.48 -20.58 -14.67
C VAL A 377 9.70 -21.48 -13.45
N ALA A 378 10.27 -22.67 -13.63
CA ALA A 378 10.70 -23.56 -12.55
C ALA A 378 11.66 -22.88 -11.55
N GLY A 379 12.47 -21.91 -12.02
CA GLY A 379 13.36 -21.10 -11.18
C GLY A 379 12.63 -20.28 -10.11
N MET A 380 11.33 -20.03 -10.26
CA MET A 380 10.52 -19.42 -9.20
C MET A 380 10.51 -20.26 -7.91
N ALA A 381 10.66 -21.59 -7.99
CA ALA A 381 10.73 -22.45 -6.82
C ALA A 381 11.90 -22.08 -5.89
N LEU A 382 13.01 -21.56 -6.45
CA LEU A 382 14.19 -21.13 -5.70
C LEU A 382 13.86 -20.01 -4.72
N ILE A 383 13.06 -19.04 -5.16
CA ILE A 383 12.75 -17.84 -4.39
C ILE A 383 11.46 -17.99 -3.57
N LEU A 384 10.66 -19.04 -3.79
CA LEU A 384 9.38 -19.24 -3.11
C LEU A 384 9.52 -19.23 -1.57
N GLY A 385 10.58 -19.85 -1.04
CA GLY A 385 10.85 -19.90 0.40
C GLY A 385 11.15 -18.52 1.01
N VAL A 386 11.77 -17.62 0.24
CA VAL A 386 12.15 -16.27 0.68
C VAL A 386 11.21 -15.17 0.20
N ASP A 387 10.28 -15.47 -0.73
CA ASP A 387 9.30 -14.50 -1.24
C ASP A 387 8.48 -13.89 -0.10
N ARG A 388 8.20 -14.65 0.96
CA ARG A 388 7.48 -14.13 2.11
C ARG A 388 8.20 -12.95 2.77
N PHE A 389 9.52 -13.06 2.98
CA PHE A 389 10.34 -11.99 3.55
C PHE A 389 10.55 -10.82 2.58
N MET A 390 10.65 -11.10 1.28
CA MET A 390 10.68 -10.04 0.26
C MET A 390 9.32 -9.34 0.16
N SER A 391 8.22 -10.04 0.42
CA SER A 391 6.87 -9.48 0.39
C SER A 391 6.64 -8.38 1.43
N GLU A 392 7.28 -8.50 2.59
CA GLU A 392 7.26 -7.47 3.64
C GLU A 392 7.92 -6.18 3.12
N CYS A 393 9.13 -6.28 2.56
CA CYS A 393 9.86 -5.14 2.01
C CYS A 393 9.17 -4.54 0.77
N ARG A 394 8.57 -5.36 -0.10
CA ARG A 394 7.68 -4.88 -1.20
C ARG A 394 6.59 -3.98 -0.63
N SER A 395 5.88 -4.47 0.38
CA SER A 395 4.72 -3.80 0.96
C SER A 395 5.12 -2.48 1.63
N LEU A 396 6.25 -2.44 2.35
CA LEU A 396 6.79 -1.22 2.95
C LEU A 396 7.14 -0.16 1.90
N THR A 397 7.82 -0.57 0.83
CA THR A 397 8.22 0.32 -0.26
C THR A 397 7.00 0.90 -0.98
N ASN A 398 6.01 0.04 -1.30
CA ASN A 398 4.75 0.47 -1.89
C ASN A 398 4.00 1.45 -0.98
N PHE A 399 3.96 1.17 0.32
CA PHE A 399 3.29 2.01 1.32
C PHE A 399 3.91 3.42 1.37
N ILE A 400 5.24 3.52 1.47
CA ILE A 400 5.95 4.82 1.44
C ILE A 400 5.79 5.50 0.08
N GLY A 401 5.92 4.76 -1.02
CA GLY A 401 5.73 5.29 -2.37
C GLY A 401 4.37 5.97 -2.54
N ASN A 402 3.30 5.32 -2.05
CA ASN A 402 1.95 5.88 -2.06
C ASN A 402 1.78 7.11 -1.15
N ALA A 403 2.38 7.10 0.04
CA ALA A 403 2.38 8.28 0.92
C ALA A 403 3.09 9.48 0.26
N VAL A 404 4.27 9.25 -0.35
CA VAL A 404 5.03 10.29 -1.06
C VAL A 404 4.25 10.80 -2.28
N ALA A 405 3.69 9.89 -3.09
CA ALA A 405 2.89 10.26 -4.27
C ALA A 405 1.71 11.15 -3.88
N THR A 406 1.03 10.83 -2.78
CA THR A 406 -0.10 11.62 -2.26
C THR A 406 0.32 13.05 -1.97
N VAL A 407 1.41 13.25 -1.22
CA VAL A 407 1.91 14.59 -0.90
C VAL A 407 2.38 15.35 -2.14
N VAL A 408 3.07 14.67 -3.07
CA VAL A 408 3.59 15.27 -4.30
C VAL A 408 2.44 15.73 -5.22
N VAL A 409 1.45 14.87 -5.45
CA VAL A 409 0.28 15.21 -6.26
C VAL A 409 -0.55 16.30 -5.59
N SER A 410 -0.74 16.26 -4.27
CA SER A 410 -1.39 17.34 -3.52
C SER A 410 -0.67 18.67 -3.72
N ARG A 411 0.67 18.67 -3.71
CA ARG A 411 1.46 19.88 -4.00
C ARG A 411 1.27 20.35 -5.44
N TRP A 412 1.26 19.46 -6.43
CA TRP A 412 1.05 19.81 -7.85
C TRP A 412 -0.35 20.35 -8.15
N GLU A 413 -1.32 20.03 -7.31
CA GLU A 413 -2.71 20.50 -7.41
C GLU A 413 -2.98 21.72 -6.51
N ASN A 414 -1.96 22.26 -5.82
CA ASN A 414 -2.12 23.32 -4.81
C ASN A 414 -3.16 22.95 -3.74
N ALA A 415 -3.26 21.66 -3.42
CA ALA A 415 -4.20 21.07 -2.47
C ALA A 415 -3.47 20.49 -1.25
N LEU A 416 -2.35 21.15 -0.87
CA LEU A 416 -1.50 20.78 0.24
C LEU A 416 -1.30 21.99 1.16
N ASP A 417 -1.73 21.87 2.41
CA ASP A 417 -1.34 22.77 3.49
C ASP A 417 0.11 22.46 3.91
N ARG A 418 1.04 23.30 3.45
CA ARG A 418 2.48 23.09 3.65
C ARG A 418 2.92 23.35 5.09
N ASP A 419 2.27 24.30 5.76
CA ASP A 419 2.60 24.66 7.14
C ASP A 419 2.13 23.54 8.07
N ARG A 420 0.92 23.02 7.83
CA ARG A 420 0.41 21.83 8.51
C ARG A 420 1.30 20.62 8.26
N LEU A 421 1.71 20.36 7.02
CA LEU A 421 2.62 19.26 6.72
C LEU A 421 3.93 19.40 7.50
N ALA A 422 4.55 20.58 7.49
CA ALA A 422 5.78 20.83 8.23
C ALA A 422 5.61 20.59 9.74
N MET A 423 4.55 21.12 10.34
CA MET A 423 4.26 20.95 11.76
C MET A 423 4.01 19.48 12.14
N VAL A 424 3.20 18.75 11.36
CA VAL A 424 2.95 17.32 11.58
C VAL A 424 4.23 16.50 11.49
N LEU A 425 5.04 16.74 10.45
CA LEU A 425 6.30 16.02 10.23
C LEU A 425 7.37 16.35 11.27
N ASP A 426 7.30 17.52 11.92
CA ASP A 426 8.15 17.91 13.05
C ASP A 426 7.62 17.42 14.41
N GLY A 427 6.48 16.72 14.44
CA GLY A 427 5.89 16.16 15.65
C GLY A 427 5.11 17.18 16.50
N ARG A 428 4.78 18.34 15.92
CA ARG A 428 4.01 19.43 16.56
C ARG A 428 2.52 19.33 16.27
N GLU A 429 1.99 18.11 16.14
CA GLU A 429 0.58 17.86 15.80
C GLU A 429 -0.38 18.44 16.86
N ALA A 430 0.04 18.48 18.13
CA ALA A 430 -0.73 19.04 19.24
C ALA A 430 -0.96 20.57 19.15
N GLU A 431 -0.19 21.26 18.29
CA GLU A 431 -0.29 22.71 18.09
C GLU A 431 -1.21 23.08 16.92
N LEU A 432 -1.74 22.09 16.21
CA LEU A 432 -2.58 22.34 15.03
C LEU A 432 -4.02 22.70 15.44
N PRO A 433 -4.63 23.70 14.79
CA PRO A 433 -6.06 23.87 14.87
C PRO A 433 -6.76 22.59 14.36
N PRO A 434 -7.95 22.25 14.90
CA PRO A 434 -8.78 21.19 14.35
C PRO A 434 -8.90 21.36 12.83
N LEU A 435 -8.92 20.26 12.08
CA LEU A 435 -9.27 20.35 10.66
C LEU A 435 -10.58 21.15 10.58
N VAL A 436 -10.58 22.24 9.81
CA VAL A 436 -11.79 23.01 9.56
C VAL A 436 -12.71 22.09 8.76
N VAL A 437 -13.55 21.36 9.48
CA VAL A 437 -14.84 20.92 8.95
C VAL A 437 -15.63 22.21 8.96
N ASP A 438 -16.09 22.69 7.81
CA ASP A 438 -16.97 23.87 7.76
C ASP A 438 -18.01 23.71 8.86
N ASP A 439 -17.93 24.55 9.89
CA ASP A 439 -18.80 24.49 11.04
C ASP A 439 -20.23 24.61 10.52
N LEU A 440 -21.03 23.56 10.73
CA LEU A 440 -22.48 23.68 10.68
C LEU A 440 -22.84 24.90 11.55
N PRO A 441 -23.57 25.90 11.03
CA PRO A 441 -23.89 27.08 11.81
C PRO A 441 -24.59 26.66 13.10
N ALA A 442 -23.91 26.88 14.22
CA ALA A 442 -24.40 26.62 15.55
C ALA A 442 -25.52 27.62 15.85
N THR A 443 -26.76 27.27 15.49
CA THR A 443 -28.01 27.61 16.19
C THR A 443 -29.20 27.08 15.38
N LEU A 444 -29.74 25.93 15.77
CA LEU A 444 -31.18 25.70 15.56
C LEU A 444 -31.89 26.39 16.72
N PRO A 445 -32.80 27.36 16.48
CA PRO A 445 -33.58 27.94 17.57
C PRO A 445 -34.43 26.84 18.21
N ALA A 446 -34.48 26.84 19.55
CA ALA A 446 -35.28 25.91 20.32
C ALA A 446 -36.75 25.95 19.87
N PRO A 447 -37.47 24.81 19.84
CA PRO A 447 -38.86 24.79 19.47
C PRO A 447 -39.65 25.66 20.46
N ALA A 448 -40.35 26.67 19.93
CA ALA A 448 -41.38 27.38 20.68
C ALA A 448 -42.52 26.39 21.00
N HIS A 449 -43.02 26.49 22.23
CA HIS A 449 -44.06 25.65 22.84
C HIS A 449 -45.32 25.47 21.98
#